data_AF-A0A7V9KH81-F1
#
_entry.id   AF-A0A7V9KH81-F1
#
_cell.length_a   1.000
_cell.length_b   1.000
_cell.length_c   1.000
_cell.angle_alpha   90.00
_cell.angle_beta   90.00
_cell.angle_gamma   90.00
#
_symmetry.space_group_name_H-M   'P 1'
#
loop_
_entity.id
_entity.type
_entity.pdbx_description
1 polymer ?
#
loop_
_entity_poly.entity_id
_entity_poly.type
_entity_poly.pdbx_seq_one_letter_code
_entity_poly.pdbx_strand_id
1 'polypeptide(L)'
;MDTYNIYMDEAPTGGEPDGEEGYEVEFRVVSDSADDGNPESNAVLAGLDLVDLINLRDALQQEIDNFALAALEAQSVQQGDGDDTPLP
;
A
#
# COMPACT_ATOMS: atom_id res chain seq x y z
N MET A 1 17.20 22.41 4.61
CA MET A 1 16.52 21.32 3.90
C MET A 1 15.27 21.05 4.69
N ASP A 2 14.12 21.06 4.01
CA ASP A 2 12.84 20.72 4.63
C ASP A 2 12.79 19.20 4.87
N THR A 3 12.35 18.82 6.06
CA THR A 3 12.19 17.43 6.49
C THR A 3 10.72 17.10 6.65
N TYR A 4 10.40 15.81 6.52
CA TYR A 4 9.04 15.30 6.52
C TYR A 4 8.92 14.04 7.37
N ASN A 5 7.76 13.89 7.99
CA ASN A 5 7.39 12.72 8.79
C ASN A 5 6.21 12.01 8.11
N ILE A 6 6.25 10.68 8.09
CA ILE A 6 5.20 9.81 7.56
C ILE A 6 4.55 9.08 8.73
N TYR A 7 3.23 9.21 8.80
CA TYR A 7 2.35 8.58 9.77
C TYR A 7 1.50 7.52 9.08
N MET A 8 1.19 6.44 9.80
CA MET A 8 0.27 5.39 9.36
C MET A 8 -0.83 5.28 10.40
N ASP A 9 -2.08 5.41 9.96
CA ASP A 9 -3.27 5.20 10.78
C ASP A 9 -3.97 3.94 10.27
N GLU A 10 -4.24 3.00 11.16
CA GLU A 10 -5.00 1.79 10.85
C GLU A 10 -6.41 1.91 11.42
N ALA A 11 -7.40 1.76 10.54
CA ALA A 11 -8.81 1.73 10.91
C ALA A 11 -9.40 0.35 10.55
N PRO A 12 -10.16 -0.30 11.44
CA PRO A 12 -10.86 -1.52 11.08
C PRO A 12 -11.86 -1.21 9.96
N THR A 13 -11.79 -1.89 8.82
CA THR A 13 -12.87 -1.76 7.83
C THR A 13 -14.13 -2.37 8.43
N GLY A 14 -15.20 -1.58 8.51
CA GLY A 14 -16.47 -2.03 9.08
C GLY A 14 -16.91 -3.35 8.45
N GLY A 15 -17.03 -4.38 9.30
CA GLY A 15 -17.04 -5.79 8.92
C GLY A 15 -17.88 -6.13 7.69
N GLU A 16 -17.23 -6.75 6.72
CA GLU A 16 -17.90 -7.43 5.63
C GLU A 16 -18.74 -8.60 6.19
N PRO A 17 -19.93 -8.88 5.63
CA PRO A 17 -20.78 -9.97 6.09
C PRO A 17 -20.16 -11.38 5.93
N ASP A 18 -19.00 -11.49 5.26
CA ASP A 18 -18.26 -12.73 5.02
C ASP A 18 -17.21 -13.05 6.11
N GLY A 19 -16.97 -12.15 7.06
CA GLY A 19 -16.09 -12.42 8.21
C GLY A 19 -14.59 -12.26 7.93
N GLU A 20 -14.19 -11.67 6.81
CA GLU A 20 -12.82 -11.20 6.60
C GLU A 20 -12.63 -9.86 7.34
N GLU A 21 -11.78 -9.88 8.39
CA GLU A 21 -11.34 -8.68 9.10
C GLU A 21 -10.36 -7.90 8.20
N GLY A 22 -10.88 -7.01 7.36
CA GLY A 22 -10.07 -6.03 6.64
C GLY A 22 -9.61 -4.89 7.55
N TYR A 23 -8.46 -4.31 7.21
CA TYR A 23 -7.95 -3.07 7.81
C TYR A 23 -7.75 -2.05 6.70
N GLU A 24 -8.25 -0.84 6.89
CA GLU A 24 -7.97 0.31 6.04
C GLU A 24 -6.76 1.02 6.64
N VAL A 25 -5.79 1.32 5.79
CA VAL A 25 -4.55 1.99 6.20
C VAL A 25 -4.47 3.34 5.49
N GLU A 26 -4.44 4.41 6.27
CA GLU A 26 -4.21 5.77 5.78
C GLU A 26 -2.76 6.20 6.08
N PHE A 27 -2.06 6.68 5.04
CA PHE A 27 -0.73 7.25 5.17
C PHE A 27 -0.78 8.77 5.06
N ARG A 28 -0.21 9.49 6.03
CA ARG A 28 -0.15 10.96 6.05
C ARG A 28 1.30 11.44 6.08
N VAL A 29 1.64 12.33 5.15
CA VAL A 29 2.95 12.99 5.10
C VAL A 29 2.82 14.42 5.60
N VAL A 30 3.66 14.82 6.56
CA VAL A 30 3.63 16.15 7.18
C VAL A 30 5.03 16.75 7.15
N SER A 31 5.14 18.02 6.76
CA SER A 31 6.41 18.76 6.90
C SER A 31 6.72 18.94 8.38
N ASP A 32 7.96 18.70 8.79
CA ASP A 32 8.44 18.84 10.18
C ASP A 32 8.13 20.24 10.76
N SER A 33 8.27 21.27 9.94
CA SER A 33 7.96 22.66 10.31
C SER A 33 6.47 22.93 10.61
N ALA A 34 5.57 22.05 10.17
CA ALA A 34 4.13 22.11 10.38
C ALA A 34 3.62 20.97 11.28
N ASP A 35 4.52 20.15 11.83
CA ASP A 35 4.18 18.98 12.61
C ASP A 35 4.03 19.36 14.10
N ASP A 36 2.78 19.48 14.55
CA ASP A 36 2.42 19.69 15.95
C ASP A 36 2.31 18.34 16.73
N GLY A 37 2.53 17.22 16.03
CA GLY A 37 2.46 15.87 16.57
C GLY A 37 3.76 15.42 17.28
N ASN A 38 3.65 14.42 18.15
CA ASN A 38 4.83 13.76 18.70
C ASN A 38 5.26 12.64 17.72
N PRO A 39 6.39 12.78 17.00
CA PRO A 39 6.83 11.79 16.02
C PRO A 39 7.07 10.41 16.68
N GLU A 40 7.38 10.37 17.97
CA GLU A 40 7.71 9.11 18.67
C GLU A 40 6.51 8.19 18.91
N SER A 41 5.26 8.67 18.80
CA SER A 41 4.11 7.84 19.14
C SER A 41 3.52 7.09 17.94
N ASN A 42 3.49 7.73 16.76
CA ASN A 42 2.75 7.21 15.58
C ASN A 42 3.50 7.38 14.24
N ALA A 43 4.72 7.95 14.20
CA ALA A 43 5.44 8.08 12.94
C ALA A 43 6.11 6.74 12.58
N VAL A 44 5.90 6.31 11.34
CA VAL A 44 6.56 5.12 10.79
C VAL A 44 7.95 5.49 10.27
N LEU A 45 8.09 6.68 9.68
CA LEU A 45 9.35 7.22 9.18
C LEU A 45 9.44 8.71 9.53
N ALA A 46 10.50 9.12 10.22
CA ALA A 46 10.72 10.50 10.64
C ALA A 46 12.00 11.07 10.01
N GLY A 47 12.01 12.38 9.78
CA GLY A 47 13.19 13.11 9.31
C GLY A 47 13.59 12.83 7.87
N LEU A 48 12.64 12.47 7.01
CA LEU A 48 12.88 12.24 5.58
C LEU A 48 13.09 13.55 4.84
N ASP A 49 14.05 13.59 3.92
CA ASP A 49 14.16 14.71 3.00
C ASP A 49 13.35 14.48 1.71
N LEU A 50 13.28 15.50 0.85
CA LEU A 50 12.50 15.43 -0.39
C LEU A 50 13.01 14.33 -1.35
N VAL A 51 14.32 14.08 -1.39
CA VAL A 51 14.91 13.01 -2.20
C VAL A 51 14.48 11.65 -1.67
N ASP A 52 14.45 11.48 -0.34
CA ASP A 52 13.96 10.24 0.28
C ASP A 52 12.48 9.98 -0.05
N LEU A 53 11.63 11.02 -0.02
CA LEU A 53 10.22 10.90 -0.40
C LEU A 53 10.04 10.51 -1.87
N ILE A 54 10.87 11.06 -2.76
CA ILE A 54 10.86 10.72 -4.19
C ILE A 54 11.27 9.27 -4.38
N ASN A 55 12.32 8.81 -3.70
CA ASN A 55 12.77 7.43 -3.77
C ASN A 55 11.71 6.46 -3.23
N LEU A 56 11.05 6.82 -2.12
CA LEU A 56 9.96 6.03 -1.56
C LEU A 56 8.78 5.91 -2.53
N ARG A 57 8.38 7.03 -3.16
CA ARG A 57 7.35 7.04 -4.19
C ARG A 57 7.72 6.11 -5.34
N ASP A 58 8.94 6.20 -5.85
CA ASP A 58 9.36 5.42 -7.01
C ASP A 58 9.40 3.91 -6.68
N ALA A 59 9.80 3.54 -5.46
CA ALA A 59 9.76 2.15 -4.97
C ALA A 59 8.32 1.62 -4.82
N LEU A 60 7.41 2.41 -4.22
CA LEU A 60 6.01 2.03 -4.08
C LEU A 60 5.33 1.83 -5.44
N GLN A 61 5.60 2.70 -6.41
CA GLN A 61 5.06 2.56 -7.76
C GLN A 61 5.55 1.27 -8.43
N GLN A 62 6.84 0.95 -8.30
CA GLN A 62 7.38 -0.30 -8.81
C GLN A 62 6.72 -1.52 -8.17
N GLU A 63 6.42 -1.48 -6.87
CA GLU A 63 5.74 -2.58 -6.19
C GLU A 63 4.29 -2.73 -6.66
N ILE A 64 3.56 -1.62 -6.84
CA ILE A 64 2.21 -1.62 -7.42
C ILE A 64 2.22 -2.22 -8.83
N ASP A 65 3.18 -1.83 -9.66
CA ASP A 65 3.33 -2.38 -11.02
C ASP A 65 3.61 -3.89 -11.00
N ASN A 66 4.48 -4.35 -10.08
CA ASN A 66 4.75 -5.78 -9.89
C ASN A 66 3.52 -6.55 -9.41
N PHE A 67 2.75 -5.99 -8.48
CA PHE A 67 1.52 -6.60 -8.00
C PHE A 67 0.46 -6.67 -9.12
N ALA A 68 0.31 -5.60 -9.89
CA ALA A 68 -0.57 -5.58 -11.06
C ALA A 68 -0.18 -6.64 -12.08
N LEU A 69 1.12 -6.81 -12.37
CA LEU A 69 1.62 -7.86 -13.25
C LEU A 69 1.31 -9.25 -12.71
N ALA A 70 1.58 -9.51 -11.42
CA ALA A 70 1.31 -10.79 -10.78
C ALA A 70 -0.21 -11.13 -10.78
N ALA A 71 -1.06 -10.14 -10.54
CA ALA A 71 -2.51 -10.30 -10.60
C ALA A 71 -2.98 -10.65 -12.02
N LEU A 72 -2.40 -10.03 -13.05
CA LEU A 72 -2.68 -10.35 -14.45
C LEU A 72 -2.19 -11.77 -14.82
N GLU A 73 -1.01 -12.17 -14.36
CA GLU A 73 -0.50 -13.53 -14.56
C GLU A 73 -1.39 -14.58 -13.88
N ALA A 74 -1.85 -14.31 -12.66
CA ALA A 74 -2.79 -15.18 -11.94
C ALA A 74 -4.12 -15.36 -12.70
N GLN A 75 -4.66 -14.27 -13.27
CA GLN A 75 -5.86 -14.33 -14.12
C GLN A 75 -5.60 -15.11 -15.42
N SER A 76 -4.41 -14.99 -16.00
CA SER A 76 -4.00 -15.70 -17.23
C SER A 76 -3.95 -17.22 -17.02
N VAL A 77 -3.42 -17.66 -15.88
CA VAL A 77 -3.37 -19.08 -15.50
C VAL A 77 -4.78 -19.62 -15.23
N GLN A 78 -5.65 -18.83 -14.58
CA GLN A 78 -7.02 -19.25 -14.28
C GLN A 78 -7.92 -19.36 -15.52
N GLN A 79 -7.62 -18.63 -16.59
CA GLN A 79 -8.36 -18.69 -17.86
C GLN A 79 -7.90 -19.84 -18.78
N GLY A 80 -6.77 -20.51 -18.47
CA GLY A 80 -6.19 -21.60 -19.26
C GLY A 80 -6.68 -23.01 -18.92
N ASP A 81 -7.48 -23.20 -17.87
CA ASP A 81 -7.91 -24.53 -17.36
C ASP A 81 -9.39 -24.86 -17.74
N GLY A 82 -9.91 -24.25 -18.81
CA GLY A 82 -11.33 -24.31 -19.17
C GLY A 82 -11.70 -25.09 -20.44
N ASP A 83 -10.74 -25.65 -21.19
CA ASP A 83 -11.01 -26.25 -22.52
C ASP A 83 -10.35 -27.64 -22.68
N ASP A 84 -10.67 -28.59 -21.79
CA ASP A 84 -10.48 -30.03 -22.07
C ASP A 84 -11.60 -30.84 -21.42
N THR A 85 -12.83 -30.61 -21.87
CA THR A 85 -13.93 -31.58 -21.67
C THR A 85 -14.16 -32.31 -22.99
N PRO A 86 -13.99 -33.65 -23.05
CA PRO A 86 -14.27 -34.39 -24.27
C PRO A 86 -15.78 -34.33 -24.54
N LEU A 87 -16.13 -33.91 -25.76
CA LEU A 87 -17.51 -33.95 -26.29
C LEU A 87 -18.08 -35.38 -26.21
N PRO A 88 -19.41 -35.52 -26.02
CA PRO A 88 -20.08 -36.80 -25.74
C PRO A 88 -19.99 -37.83 -26.86
#